data_AF-A0AAV4A7E2-F1
#
_entry.id   AF-A0AAV4A7E2-F1
#
_cell.length_a   1.000
_cell.length_b   1.000
_cell.length_c   1.000
_cell.angle_alpha   90.00
_cell.angle_beta   90.00
_cell.angle_gamma   90.00
#
_symmetry.space_group_name_H-M   'P 1'
#
loop_
_entity.id
_entity.type
_entity.pdbx_description
1 polymer ?
#
loop_
_entity_poly.entity_id
_entity_poly.type
_entity_poly.pdbx_seq_one_letter_code
_entity_poly.pdbx_strand_id
1 'polypeptide(L)'
;MCHLLQEAETTGKMHFLSTLKRLRQDRMKMIETVDQYKFLHRAALVGHMAAGTSIPVQEISERIKRLESHQNNGFRQEFDALSAVCVEDTSESTQTRDDKEDDYEEIQTVINKQKNRLKNAYMPELRCEVKTMDKYINAVLVPSLTKTRHNILTQLPLPSTVTDFWRLVTQYNVGLVVAFQADSRHTDEVHN
;
A
#
# COMPACT_ATOMS: atom_id res chain seq x y z
N MET A 1 -22.15 1.20 -5.95
CA MET A 1 -20.90 1.45 -6.70
C MET A 1 -21.15 1.36 -8.21
N CYS A 2 -21.58 0.21 -8.74
CA CYS A 2 -21.84 0.01 -10.18
C CYS A 2 -22.68 1.12 -10.82
N HIS A 3 -23.81 1.49 -10.18
CA HIS A 3 -24.65 2.59 -10.68
C HIS A 3 -23.93 3.95 -10.74
N LEU A 4 -23.08 4.27 -9.75
CA LEU A 4 -22.36 5.55 -9.74
C LEU A 4 -21.30 5.59 -10.85
N LEU A 5 -20.63 4.47 -11.10
CA LEU A 5 -19.63 4.37 -12.17
C LEU A 5 -20.30 4.48 -13.55
N GLN A 6 -21.45 3.83 -13.73
CA GLN A 6 -22.24 3.94 -14.97
C GLN A 6 -22.78 5.37 -15.19
N GLU A 7 -23.20 6.05 -14.13
CA GLU A 7 -23.62 7.46 -14.19
C GLU A 7 -22.46 8.39 -14.55
N ALA A 8 -21.26 8.11 -14.02
CA ALA A 8 -20.04 8.83 -14.36
C ALA A 8 -19.70 8.68 -15.85
N GLU A 9 -19.79 7.46 -16.40
CA GLU A 9 -19.52 7.19 -17.83
C GLU A 9 -20.53 7.87 -18.76
N THR A 10 -21.80 7.92 -18.37
CA THR A 10 -22.89 8.42 -19.23
C THR A 10 -23.08 9.94 -19.14
N THR A 11 -22.91 10.52 -17.95
CA THR A 11 -23.24 11.93 -17.68
C THR A 11 -22.04 12.79 -17.31
N GLY A 12 -20.87 12.18 -17.05
CA GLY A 12 -19.70 12.88 -16.51
C GLY A 12 -19.87 13.35 -15.06
N LYS A 13 -20.96 12.96 -14.38
CA LYS A 13 -21.27 13.37 -13.00
C LYS A 13 -21.65 12.16 -12.17
N MET A 14 -21.35 12.21 -10.87
CA MET A 14 -21.73 11.17 -9.91
C MET A 14 -22.66 11.74 -8.85
N HIS A 15 -23.90 11.25 -8.78
CA HIS A 15 -24.90 11.74 -7.84
C HIS A 15 -24.99 10.86 -6.59
N PHE A 16 -24.03 11.02 -5.68
CA PHE A 16 -23.92 10.24 -4.45
C PHE A 16 -25.16 10.33 -3.54
N LEU A 17 -25.67 11.55 -3.31
CA LEU A 17 -26.82 11.74 -2.42
C LEU A 17 -28.10 11.12 -2.99
N SER A 18 -28.35 11.30 -4.28
CA SER A 18 -29.49 10.70 -4.98
C SER A 18 -29.41 9.17 -4.94
N THR A 19 -28.22 8.62 -5.18
CA THR A 19 -27.96 7.19 -5.08
C THR A 19 -28.22 6.67 -3.67
N LEU A 20 -27.73 7.37 -2.64
CA LEU A 20 -27.95 6.99 -1.24
C LEU A 20 -29.44 7.02 -0.86
N LYS A 21 -30.18 8.05 -1.30
CA LYS A 21 -31.63 8.16 -1.07
C LYS A 21 -32.37 6.96 -1.65
N ARG A 22 -32.07 6.58 -2.91
CA ARG A 22 -32.67 5.41 -3.56
C ARG A 22 -32.32 4.11 -2.84
N LEU A 23 -31.05 3.90 -2.48
CA LEU A 23 -30.63 2.73 -1.71
C LEU A 23 -31.37 2.58 -0.39
N ARG A 24 -31.68 3.70 0.29
CA ARG A 24 -32.44 3.70 1.54
C ARG A 24 -33.95 3.50 1.34
N GLN A 25 -34.49 3.77 0.16
CA GLN A 25 -35.88 3.44 -0.18
C GLN A 25 -36.06 1.92 -0.27
N ASP A 26 -35.09 1.21 -0.86
CA ASP A 26 -35.15 -0.25 -1.01
C ASP A 26 -34.77 -1.00 0.28
N ARG A 27 -33.80 -0.47 1.05
CA ARG A 27 -33.36 -1.06 2.31
C ARG A 27 -32.97 0.00 3.33
N MET A 28 -33.76 0.08 4.40
CA MET A 28 -33.51 0.99 5.52
C MET A 28 -32.10 0.79 6.09
N LYS A 29 -31.49 1.90 6.53
CA LYS A 29 -30.13 1.97 7.10
C LYS A 29 -28.99 1.59 6.14
N MET A 30 -29.19 1.66 4.82
CA MET A 30 -28.07 1.53 3.89
C MET A 30 -27.09 2.71 4.03
N ILE A 31 -25.80 2.38 4.23
CA ILE A 31 -24.70 3.33 4.50
C ILE A 31 -25.06 4.21 5.71
N GLU A 32 -24.84 3.67 6.91
CA GLU A 32 -25.27 4.27 8.16
C GLU A 32 -24.25 5.26 8.72
N THR A 33 -22.96 5.02 8.48
CA THR A 33 -21.87 5.80 9.06
C THR A 33 -21.27 6.80 8.08
N VAL A 34 -20.70 7.88 8.64
CA VAL A 34 -19.93 8.87 7.86
C VAL A 34 -18.75 8.20 7.16
N ASP A 35 -18.08 7.25 7.81
CA ASP A 35 -16.94 6.55 7.23
C ASP A 35 -17.32 5.67 6.04
N GLN A 36 -18.46 4.97 6.10
CA GLN A 36 -18.98 4.24 4.95
C GLN A 36 -19.32 5.18 3.79
N TYR A 37 -19.83 6.38 4.09
CA TYR A 37 -20.11 7.38 3.07
C TYR A 37 -18.83 7.96 2.46
N LYS A 38 -17.82 8.31 3.27
CA LYS A 38 -16.48 8.71 2.80
C LYS A 38 -15.85 7.60 1.95
N PHE A 39 -15.95 6.36 2.38
CA PHE A 39 -15.46 5.20 1.64
C PHE A 39 -16.15 5.05 0.28
N LEU A 40 -17.46 5.28 0.20
CA LEU A 40 -18.17 5.24 -1.09
C LEU A 40 -17.63 6.28 -2.08
N HIS A 41 -17.38 7.51 -1.62
CA HIS A 41 -16.76 8.57 -2.45
C HIS A 41 -15.38 8.15 -2.94
N ARG A 42 -14.53 7.67 -2.04
CA ARG A 42 -13.19 7.18 -2.37
C ARG A 42 -13.25 6.02 -3.37
N ALA A 43 -14.04 4.99 -3.09
CA ALA A 43 -14.16 3.83 -3.97
C ALA A 43 -14.66 4.22 -5.37
N ALA A 44 -15.61 5.15 -5.47
CA ALA A 44 -16.09 5.64 -6.76
C ALA A 44 -15.03 6.45 -7.51
N LEU A 45 -14.27 7.32 -6.83
CA LEU A 45 -13.16 8.06 -7.41
C LEU A 45 -12.07 7.11 -7.95
N VAL A 46 -11.63 6.16 -7.13
CA VAL A 46 -10.63 5.16 -7.54
C VAL A 46 -11.15 4.31 -8.69
N GLY A 47 -12.41 3.87 -8.63
CA GLY A 47 -13.02 3.10 -9.70
C GLY A 47 -13.09 3.87 -11.02
N HIS A 48 -13.37 5.17 -10.97
CA HIS A 48 -13.37 6.03 -12.16
C HIS A 48 -11.96 6.24 -12.71
N MET A 49 -10.96 6.52 -11.85
CA MET A 49 -9.57 6.75 -12.26
C MET A 49 -8.91 5.48 -12.81
N ALA A 50 -9.27 4.31 -12.28
CA ALA A 50 -8.78 3.02 -12.75
C ALA A 50 -9.58 2.45 -13.93
N ALA A 51 -10.67 3.10 -14.36
CA ALA A 51 -11.49 2.62 -15.47
C ALA A 51 -10.65 2.51 -16.76
N GLY A 52 -10.74 1.36 -17.43
CA GLY A 52 -9.99 1.12 -18.68
C GLY A 52 -8.49 0.81 -18.50
N THR A 53 -8.02 0.60 -17.27
CA THR A 53 -6.64 0.11 -16.99
C THR A 53 -6.53 -1.42 -17.05
N SER A 54 -7.65 -2.13 -16.89
CA SER A 54 -7.72 -3.58 -17.11
C SER A 54 -7.89 -3.86 -18.59
N ILE A 55 -6.91 -4.51 -19.20
CA ILE A 55 -6.91 -4.86 -20.62
C ILE A 55 -6.69 -6.36 -20.82
N PRO A 56 -7.25 -6.96 -21.89
CA PRO A 56 -6.95 -8.34 -22.24
C PRO A 56 -5.51 -8.46 -22.76
N VAL A 57 -4.91 -9.65 -22.59
CA VAL A 57 -3.50 -9.92 -22.92
C VAL A 57 -3.19 -9.61 -24.39
N GLN A 58 -4.16 -9.83 -25.27
CA GLN A 58 -4.07 -9.61 -26.71
C GLN A 58 -3.81 -8.13 -27.06
N GLU A 59 -4.27 -7.20 -26.22
CA GLU A 59 -4.20 -5.75 -26.48
C GLU A 59 -2.97 -5.08 -25.82
N ILE A 60 -2.15 -5.82 -25.06
CA ILE A 60 -1.01 -5.26 -24.31
C ILE A 60 -0.04 -4.52 -25.24
N SER A 61 0.31 -5.11 -26.38
CA SER A 61 1.25 -4.49 -27.32
C SER A 61 0.75 -3.17 -27.88
N GLU A 62 -0.55 -3.06 -28.15
CA GLU A 62 -1.17 -1.81 -28.62
C GLU A 62 -1.28 -0.78 -27.50
N ARG A 63 -1.59 -1.21 -26.27
CA ARG A 63 -1.61 -0.33 -25.10
C ARG A 63 -0.24 0.29 -24.85
N ILE A 64 0.83 -0.51 -24.85
CA ILE A 64 2.19 -0.02 -24.59
C ILE A 64 2.57 1.03 -25.63
N LYS A 65 2.38 0.76 -26.93
CA LYS A 65 2.65 1.73 -28.00
C LYS A 65 1.89 3.05 -27.83
N ARG A 66 0.63 2.98 -27.39
CA ARG A 66 -0.19 4.17 -27.09
C ARG A 66 0.37 4.96 -25.89
N LEU A 67 0.81 4.27 -24.84
CA LEU A 67 1.40 4.91 -23.65
C LEU A 67 2.79 5.52 -23.92
N GLU A 68 3.58 4.89 -24.80
CA GLU A 68 4.91 5.34 -25.25
C GLU A 68 4.86 6.49 -26.26
N SER A 69 3.69 6.77 -26.84
CA SER A 69 3.56 7.85 -27.82
C SER A 69 3.97 9.19 -27.19
N HIS A 70 5.01 9.81 -27.76
CA HIS A 70 5.67 11.01 -27.20
C HIS A 70 4.73 12.22 -27.07
N GLN A 71 3.60 12.21 -27.76
CA GLN A 71 2.60 13.28 -27.68
C GLN A 71 1.72 13.20 -26.43
N ASN A 72 1.63 12.04 -25.76
CA ASN A 72 0.63 11.81 -24.71
C ASN A 72 1.19 11.46 -23.32
N ASN A 73 2.51 11.26 -23.14
CA ASN A 73 3.11 10.94 -21.84
C ASN A 73 2.27 9.93 -21.00
N GLY A 74 1.73 8.90 -21.65
CA GLY A 74 0.63 8.12 -21.09
C GLY A 74 0.98 7.44 -19.77
N PHE A 75 2.20 6.90 -19.67
CA PHE A 75 2.70 6.33 -18.41
C PHE A 75 2.74 7.35 -17.26
N ARG A 76 3.12 8.60 -17.56
CA ARG A 76 3.20 9.64 -16.54
C ARG A 76 1.80 10.00 -16.05
N GLN A 77 0.83 10.11 -16.95
CA GLN A 77 -0.56 10.39 -16.60
C GLN A 77 -1.15 9.29 -15.70
N GLU A 78 -0.94 8.02 -16.05
CA GLU A 78 -1.38 6.90 -15.22
C GLU A 78 -0.68 6.90 -13.85
N PHE A 79 0.61 7.19 -13.81
CA PHE A 79 1.37 7.28 -12.55
C PHE A 79 0.92 8.44 -11.66
N ASP A 80 0.66 9.61 -12.24
CA ASP A 80 0.15 10.77 -11.51
C ASP A 80 -1.26 10.52 -10.98
N ALA A 81 -2.10 9.82 -11.74
CA ALA A 81 -3.42 9.36 -11.29
C ALA A 81 -3.31 8.40 -10.08
N LEU A 82 -2.40 7.43 -10.12
CA LEU A 82 -2.12 6.55 -8.97
C LEU A 82 -1.66 7.34 -7.75
N SER A 83 -0.75 8.30 -7.97
CA SER A 83 -0.21 9.14 -6.89
C SER A 83 -1.31 9.98 -6.23
N ALA A 84 -2.21 10.59 -7.01
CA ALA A 84 -3.30 11.41 -6.48
C ALA A 84 -4.25 10.62 -5.56
N VAL A 85 -4.48 9.34 -5.86
CA VAL A 85 -5.31 8.46 -5.03
C VAL A 85 -4.63 8.07 -3.72
N CYS A 86 -3.30 7.91 -3.72
CA CYS A 86 -2.55 7.42 -2.56
C CYS A 86 -2.25 8.48 -1.48
N VAL A 87 -2.38 9.78 -1.79
CA VAL A 87 -1.90 10.89 -0.91
C VAL A 87 -2.80 11.20 0.29
N GLU A 88 -4.08 10.82 0.28
CA GLU A 88 -5.02 11.25 1.33
C GLU A 88 -4.90 10.53 2.68
N ASP A 89 -4.20 9.39 2.78
CA ASP A 89 -4.09 8.66 4.07
C ASP A 89 -2.98 9.20 4.99
N THR A 90 -2.21 10.19 4.53
CA THR A 90 -1.09 10.77 5.30
C THR A 90 -1.46 11.90 6.26
N SER A 91 -2.64 12.51 6.14
CA SER A 91 -2.99 13.76 6.85
C SER A 91 -3.78 13.58 8.16
N GLU A 92 -4.44 12.45 8.40
CA GLU A 92 -5.32 12.27 9.58
C GLU A 92 -4.64 11.62 10.82
N SER A 93 -3.32 11.40 10.82
CA SER A 93 -2.60 10.72 11.93
C SER A 93 -1.55 11.58 12.67
N THR A 94 -1.77 12.89 12.74
CA THR A 94 -0.96 13.84 13.55
C THR A 94 -1.59 14.19 14.91
N GLN A 95 -2.50 13.38 15.44
CA GLN A 95 -3.00 13.57 16.80
C GLN A 95 -2.59 12.43 17.73
N THR A 96 -1.85 12.84 18.76
CA THR A 96 -1.58 12.24 20.07
C THR A 96 -0.73 10.96 20.14
N ARG A 97 0.57 11.15 20.44
CA ARG A 97 1.24 10.44 21.56
C ARG A 97 2.26 11.37 22.21
N ASP A 98 1.94 11.76 23.44
CA ASP A 98 2.82 12.44 24.39
C ASP A 98 4.00 11.54 24.79
N ASP A 99 5.14 12.21 25.03
CA ASP A 99 6.21 11.95 25.99
C ASP A 99 6.82 10.53 26.11
N LYS A 100 8.06 10.39 25.62
CA LYS A 100 9.31 10.16 26.41
C LYS A 100 10.40 9.40 25.61
N GLU A 101 11.63 9.86 25.85
CA GLU A 101 12.92 9.14 25.85
C GLU A 101 13.61 8.73 24.53
N ASP A 102 14.84 9.24 24.44
CA ASP A 102 16.11 8.52 24.24
C ASP A 102 16.47 7.95 22.86
N ASP A 103 17.45 8.65 22.27
CA ASP A 103 18.72 8.10 21.80
C ASP A 103 18.71 7.13 20.61
N TYR A 104 17.88 7.35 19.59
CA TYR A 104 18.10 6.79 18.24
C TYR A 104 17.55 7.72 17.15
N GLU A 105 18.18 8.88 16.97
CA GLU A 105 17.75 9.90 15.99
C GLU A 105 17.95 9.46 14.51
N GLU A 106 18.73 8.42 14.24
CA GLU A 106 19.08 8.07 12.85
C GLU A 106 18.07 7.14 12.14
N ILE A 107 17.15 6.51 12.89
CA ILE A 107 16.15 5.57 12.34
C ILE A 107 14.81 6.28 12.01
N GLN A 108 14.60 7.49 12.53
CA GLN A 108 13.39 8.28 12.34
C GLN A 108 13.51 9.32 11.22
N THR A 109 14.21 9.01 10.13
CA THR A 109 14.02 9.80 8.92
C THR A 109 12.53 9.75 8.54
N VAL A 110 11.94 10.94 8.39
CA VAL A 110 10.51 11.21 8.12
C VAL A 110 9.92 10.32 7.00
N ILE A 111 10.78 9.81 6.13
CA ILE A 111 10.50 8.90 5.01
C ILE A 111 9.96 7.54 5.48
N ASN A 112 10.50 6.94 6.54
CA ASN A 112 10.06 5.63 7.01
C ASN A 112 8.79 5.71 7.88
N LYS A 113 8.61 6.81 8.63
CA LYS A 113 7.35 7.08 9.36
C LYS A 113 6.16 7.22 8.42
N GLN A 114 6.35 7.76 7.22
CA GLN A 114 5.29 7.89 6.21
C GLN A 114 5.00 6.56 5.49
N LYS A 115 6.01 5.71 5.27
CA LYS A 115 5.86 4.43 4.54
C LYS A 115 5.23 3.29 5.37
N ASN A 116 5.42 3.27 6.69
CA ASN A 116 4.92 2.20 7.58
C ASN A 116 3.62 2.51 8.33
N ARG A 117 2.80 3.46 7.86
CA ARG A 117 1.52 3.84 8.51
C ARG A 117 0.28 3.10 8.01
N LEU A 118 0.45 2.02 7.25
CA LEU A 118 -0.65 1.08 7.01
C LEU A 118 -0.98 0.42 8.35
N LYS A 119 -2.18 0.71 8.86
CA LYS A 119 -2.77 0.16 10.10
C LYS A 119 -2.24 -1.25 10.41
N ASN A 120 -1.83 -1.48 11.67
CA ASN A 120 -1.22 -2.69 12.28
C ASN A 120 -1.53 -4.09 11.66
N ALA A 121 -2.62 -4.26 10.90
CA ALA A 121 -2.98 -5.47 10.19
C ALA A 121 -1.95 -5.95 9.14
N TYR A 122 -1.16 -5.05 8.55
CA TYR A 122 -0.20 -5.41 7.49
C TYR A 122 1.26 -5.42 7.96
N MET A 123 1.52 -5.19 9.25
CA MET A 123 2.86 -5.26 9.82
C MET A 123 3.08 -6.64 10.45
N PRO A 124 4.17 -7.36 10.12
CA PRO A 124 4.51 -8.58 10.83
C PRO A 124 4.99 -8.26 12.25
N GLU A 125 4.53 -9.03 13.24
CA GLU A 125 4.97 -8.92 14.64
C GLU A 125 5.88 -10.10 14.97
N LEU A 126 7.12 -9.83 15.38
CA LEU A 126 8.05 -10.88 15.80
C LEU A 126 7.76 -11.29 17.23
N ARG A 127 7.52 -12.59 17.45
CA ARG A 127 7.36 -13.18 18.77
C ARG A 127 8.75 -13.36 19.40
N CYS A 128 8.86 -13.06 20.69
CA CYS A 128 10.03 -13.39 21.49
C CYS A 128 9.60 -13.81 22.90
N GLU A 129 10.22 -14.85 23.43
CA GLU A 129 10.07 -15.25 24.83
C GLU A 129 10.89 -14.34 25.76
N VAL A 130 11.96 -13.74 25.24
CA VAL A 130 12.81 -12.79 25.96
C VAL A 130 12.23 -11.38 25.84
N LYS A 131 11.77 -10.83 26.97
CA LYS A 131 11.08 -9.53 27.01
C LYS A 131 11.92 -8.32 26.53
N THR A 132 13.24 -8.48 26.44
CA THR A 132 14.16 -7.40 26.06
C THR A 132 14.38 -7.27 24.55
N MET A 133 13.85 -8.20 23.75
CA MET A 133 14.04 -8.19 22.29
C MET A 133 12.89 -7.47 21.60
N ASP A 134 13.25 -6.64 20.62
CA ASP A 134 12.28 -5.91 19.84
C ASP A 134 11.37 -6.85 19.03
N LYS A 135 10.10 -6.45 18.97
CA LYS A 135 9.04 -7.12 18.20
C LYS A 135 8.89 -6.57 16.79
N TYR A 136 9.57 -5.45 16.52
CA TYR A 136 9.45 -4.70 15.28
C TYR A 136 10.56 -5.09 14.31
N ILE A 137 10.18 -5.21 13.04
CA ILE A 137 11.09 -5.27 11.91
C ILE A 137 10.47 -4.45 10.77
N ASN A 138 11.30 -3.75 9.99
CA ASN A 138 10.83 -2.94 8.88
C ASN A 138 10.40 -3.83 7.69
N ALA A 139 9.20 -4.40 7.81
CA ALA A 139 8.60 -5.28 6.82
C ALA A 139 7.08 -5.05 6.71
N VAL A 140 6.51 -5.43 5.56
CA VAL A 140 5.09 -5.30 5.23
C VAL A 140 4.57 -6.59 4.62
N LEU A 141 3.42 -7.07 5.10
CA LEU A 141 2.65 -8.16 4.53
C LEU A 141 1.86 -7.65 3.32
N VAL A 142 2.15 -8.21 2.15
CA VAL A 142 1.52 -7.84 0.87
C VAL A 142 0.63 -9.00 0.38
N PRO A 143 -0.63 -8.76 0.01
CA PRO A 143 -1.49 -9.78 -0.54
C PRO A 143 -0.89 -10.47 -1.78
N SER A 144 -1.09 -11.77 -1.91
CA SER A 144 -0.74 -12.52 -3.12
C SER A 144 -1.94 -12.59 -4.08
N LEU A 145 -1.66 -12.70 -5.37
CA LEU A 145 -2.69 -12.84 -6.41
C LEU A 145 -3.42 -14.19 -6.35
N THR A 146 -2.75 -15.25 -5.90
CA THR A 146 -3.23 -16.64 -6.03
C THR A 146 -3.47 -17.37 -4.71
N LYS A 147 -3.03 -16.82 -3.58
CA LYS A 147 -3.09 -17.49 -2.28
C LYS A 147 -3.56 -16.56 -1.17
N THR A 148 -4.15 -17.15 -0.13
CA THR A 148 -4.42 -16.51 1.18
C THR A 148 -3.13 -16.17 1.96
N ARG A 149 -1.95 -16.49 1.41
CA ARG A 149 -0.66 -16.18 2.02
C ARG A 149 -0.16 -14.83 1.53
N HIS A 150 0.32 -14.03 2.47
CA HIS A 150 0.92 -12.75 2.20
C HIS A 150 2.38 -12.96 1.78
N ASN A 151 2.83 -12.26 0.74
CA ASN A 151 4.25 -12.04 0.51
C ASN A 151 4.77 -11.07 1.58
N ILE A 152 6.06 -11.13 1.88
CA ILE A 152 6.68 -10.20 2.83
C ILE A 152 7.66 -9.34 2.08
N LEU A 153 7.44 -8.03 2.08
CA LEU A 153 8.40 -7.05 1.58
C LEU A 153 9.15 -6.49 2.78
N THR A 154 10.48 -6.51 2.72
CA THR A 154 11.35 -5.97 3.77
C THR A 154 12.52 -5.25 3.11
N GLN A 155 13.11 -4.30 3.83
CA GLN A 155 14.45 -3.83 3.49
C GLN A 155 15.47 -4.98 3.56
N LEU A 156 16.64 -4.78 2.94
CA LEU A 156 17.76 -5.69 3.16
C LEU A 156 18.14 -5.70 4.65
N PRO A 157 18.47 -6.87 5.23
CA PRO A 157 18.89 -6.96 6.61
C PRO A 157 20.14 -6.12 6.85
N LEU A 158 20.14 -5.36 7.93
CA LEU A 158 21.32 -4.63 8.41
C LEU A 158 22.12 -5.57 9.34
N PRO A 159 23.41 -5.29 9.63
CA PRO A 159 24.17 -6.07 10.60
C PRO A 159 23.47 -6.17 11.97
N SER A 160 22.76 -5.11 12.38
CA SER A 160 21.97 -5.08 13.63
C SER A 160 20.64 -5.84 13.57
N THR A 161 20.06 -6.08 12.39
CA THR A 161 18.73 -6.68 12.21
C THR A 161 18.75 -8.06 11.54
N VAL A 162 19.93 -8.63 11.29
CA VAL A 162 20.09 -9.95 10.65
C VAL A 162 19.41 -11.07 11.45
N THR A 163 19.50 -11.01 12.79
CA THR A 163 18.84 -11.97 13.68
C THR A 163 17.31 -11.86 13.56
N ASP A 164 16.79 -10.64 13.54
CA ASP A 164 15.35 -10.38 13.41
C ASP A 164 14.82 -10.78 12.03
N PHE A 165 15.63 -10.63 10.98
CA PHE A 165 15.29 -11.13 9.67
C PHE A 165 15.14 -12.66 9.65
N TRP A 166 16.05 -13.41 10.25
CA TRP A 166 15.91 -14.88 10.33
C TRP A 166 14.76 -15.32 11.25
N ARG A 167 14.47 -14.55 12.30
CA ARG A 167 13.24 -14.73 13.10
C ARG A 167 11.99 -14.54 12.26
N LEU A 168 11.95 -13.52 11.40
CA LEU A 168 10.84 -13.28 10.47
C LEU A 168 10.66 -14.46 9.52
N VAL A 169 11.76 -14.91 8.88
CA VAL A 169 11.77 -16.04 7.93
C VAL A 169 11.25 -17.33 8.57
N THR A 170 11.73 -17.65 9.77
CA THR A 170 11.32 -18.87 10.50
C THR A 170 9.89 -18.79 11.01
N GLN A 171 9.51 -17.67 11.65
CA GLN A 171 8.18 -17.50 12.23
C GLN A 171 7.07 -17.50 11.17
N TYR A 172 7.30 -16.87 10.03
CA TYR A 172 6.33 -16.82 8.93
C TYR A 172 6.48 -17.98 7.94
N ASN A 173 7.36 -18.95 8.23
CA ASN A 173 7.61 -20.13 7.42
C ASN A 173 7.90 -19.77 5.94
N VAL A 174 8.80 -18.82 5.74
CA VAL A 174 9.18 -18.31 4.42
C VAL A 174 10.02 -19.37 3.69
N GLY A 175 9.52 -19.86 2.56
CA GLY A 175 10.19 -20.90 1.76
C GLY A 175 11.11 -20.38 0.65
N LEU A 176 11.05 -19.09 0.32
CA LEU A 176 11.89 -18.46 -0.72
C LEU A 176 12.21 -17.03 -0.32
N VAL A 177 13.50 -16.68 -0.34
CA VAL A 177 14.00 -15.32 -0.18
C VAL A 177 14.53 -14.84 -1.53
N VAL A 178 14.08 -13.67 -1.97
CA VAL A 178 14.55 -13.02 -3.20
C VAL A 178 15.18 -11.69 -2.82
N ALA A 179 16.44 -11.47 -3.23
CA ALA A 179 17.15 -10.21 -3.04
C ALA A 179 17.34 -9.52 -4.40
N PHE A 180 16.87 -8.27 -4.51
CA PHE A 180 16.86 -7.53 -5.80
C PHE A 180 18.16 -6.74 -6.07
N GLN A 181 19.00 -6.50 -5.06
CA GLN A 181 20.37 -6.01 -5.19
C GLN A 181 21.21 -6.51 -4.02
N ALA A 182 22.35 -7.15 -4.30
CA ALA A 182 23.43 -7.29 -3.35
C ALA A 182 24.58 -6.44 -3.92
N ASP A 183 24.93 -5.34 -3.26
CA ASP A 183 26.07 -4.53 -3.70
C ASP A 183 27.32 -5.42 -3.55
N SER A 184 27.93 -5.83 -4.67
CA SER A 184 29.18 -6.61 -4.69
C SER A 184 30.39 -5.71 -4.44
N ARG A 185 30.26 -4.68 -3.60
CA ARG A 185 31.27 -3.62 -3.36
C ARG A 185 31.78 -3.54 -1.92
N HIS A 186 31.58 -4.58 -1.12
CA HIS A 186 32.44 -4.85 0.02
C HIS A 186 33.24 -6.12 -0.26
N THR A 187 34.32 -5.96 -1.02
CA THR A 187 35.50 -6.80 -0.80
C THR A 187 35.92 -6.54 0.64
N ASP A 188 35.77 -7.55 1.49
CA ASP A 188 36.38 -7.57 2.82
C ASP A 188 37.89 -7.47 2.64
N GLU A 189 38.43 -6.24 2.66
CA GLU A 189 39.85 -6.02 2.88
C GLU A 189 40.17 -6.39 4.33
N VAL A 190 40.46 -7.66 4.55
CA VAL A 190 41.13 -8.15 5.75
C VAL A 190 42.51 -7.49 5.79
N HIS A 191 42.63 -6.39 6.55
CA HIS A 191 43.93 -5.88 6.94
C HIS A 191 44.52 -6.84 7.99
N ASN A 192 45.51 -7.61 7.53
CA ASN A 192 46.46 -8.36 8.37
C ASN A 192 47.29 -7.43 9.25
#